data_AF-A0A955CD82-F1
#
_entry.id   AF-A0A955CD82-F1
#
_cell.length_a   1.000
_cell.length_b   1.000
_cell.length_c   1.000
_cell.angle_alpha   90.00
_cell.angle_beta   90.00
_cell.angle_gamma   90.00
#
_symmetry.space_group_name_H-M   'P 1'
#
loop_
_entity.id
_entity.type
_entity.pdbx_description
1 polymer ?
#
loop_
_entity_poly.entity_id
_entity_poly.type
_entity_poly.pdbx_seq_one_letter_code
_entity_poly.pdbx_strand_id
1 'polypeptide(L)'
;MAASVTDGGDLLVEGDADGLVEIVAVGEGSFQVSDNGVVVADGSTLTGVTDDIQIRLEDAAVDVNDAVTIDLAGQTVDTIYARLGGGDNTLDLFGGSAGRVLVRSGAGADSISLGGVVTGRAHLALGAGDNSVLVVGELAGLAVHTGDGSDAVTIAADAAVTRSVMALLGAGDNSLTIDGSIAGGVAVSTRDGSDAVVIGESASLGGSARLSLGDGDNTADVAGTIDGSLLYAGGDGSDVVALAATSDVAGDATGRLGDGSNSWTADGVVGGDLNVVSLNADDVVTVGDEATIGGETTIGVGEQTDLGFGCGRHHEHEGQEHEGHGGFDGQSVMGRHLGGRVAALLQRLR
;
A
#
# COMPACT_ATOMS: atom_id res chain seq x y z
N MET A 1 4.17 -22.83 16.31
CA MET A 1 5.35 -21.97 16.13
C MET A 1 6.69 -22.67 16.31
N ALA A 2 7.70 -22.33 15.50
CA ALA A 2 9.11 -22.69 15.64
C ALA A 2 10.02 -21.51 15.24
N ALA A 3 11.23 -21.44 15.83
CA ALA A 3 12.24 -20.45 15.46
C ALA A 3 13.64 -21.08 15.39
N SER A 4 14.44 -20.69 14.41
CA SER A 4 15.80 -21.20 14.19
C SER A 4 16.68 -20.20 13.45
N VAL A 5 18.01 -20.42 13.48
CA VAL A 5 18.97 -19.64 12.69
C VAL A 5 19.55 -20.51 11.58
N THR A 6 19.54 -20.03 10.34
CA THR A 6 20.10 -20.74 9.19
C THR A 6 21.63 -20.67 9.17
N ASP A 7 22.29 -21.54 8.40
CA ASP A 7 23.75 -21.46 8.18
C ASP A 7 24.20 -20.14 7.53
N GLY A 8 23.27 -19.39 6.93
CA GLY A 8 23.49 -18.07 6.35
C GLY A 8 23.39 -16.92 7.36
N GLY A 9 22.93 -17.18 8.58
CA GLY A 9 22.70 -16.15 9.60
C GLY A 9 21.31 -15.51 9.55
N ASP A 10 20.33 -16.16 8.91
CA ASP A 10 18.93 -15.71 8.91
C ASP A 10 18.21 -16.24 10.14
N LEU A 11 17.42 -15.40 10.80
CA LEU A 11 16.41 -15.85 11.75
C LEU A 11 15.16 -16.28 10.98
N LEU A 12 14.80 -17.57 11.06
CA LEU A 12 13.55 -18.11 10.51
C LEU A 12 12.54 -18.34 11.64
N VAL A 13 11.37 -17.73 11.53
CA VAL A 13 10.19 -17.91 12.41
C VAL A 13 9.05 -18.44 11.56
N GLU A 14 8.53 -19.63 11.89
CA GLU A 14 7.53 -20.31 11.06
C GLU A 14 6.50 -21.15 11.83
N GLY A 15 5.35 -21.35 11.20
CA GLY A 15 4.24 -22.17 11.69
C GLY A 15 3.16 -21.37 12.44
N ASP A 16 2.28 -22.10 13.10
CA ASP A 16 1.02 -21.55 13.64
C ASP A 16 1.26 -20.74 14.91
N ALA A 17 0.77 -19.50 14.89
CA ALA A 17 0.76 -18.60 16.04
C ALA A 17 -0.46 -18.88 16.91
N ASP A 18 -0.26 -19.07 18.21
CA ASP A 18 -1.34 -19.18 19.19
C ASP A 18 -1.76 -17.81 19.76
N GLY A 19 -1.10 -16.73 19.32
CA GLY A 19 -1.35 -15.36 19.71
C GLY A 19 -0.25 -14.42 19.22
N LEU A 20 0.12 -13.44 20.05
CA LEU A 20 1.18 -12.48 19.73
C LEU A 20 2.54 -13.19 19.59
N VAL A 21 3.18 -13.02 18.43
CA VAL A 21 4.55 -13.41 18.17
C VAL A 21 5.46 -12.22 18.44
N GLU A 22 6.37 -12.35 19.42
CA GLU A 22 7.33 -11.29 19.75
C GLU A 22 8.73 -11.73 19.36
N ILE A 23 9.42 -10.93 18.53
CA ILE A 23 10.80 -11.14 18.11
C ILE A 23 11.64 -10.01 18.71
N VAL A 24 12.45 -10.34 19.71
CA VAL A 24 13.18 -9.34 20.50
C VAL A 24 14.68 -9.60 20.44
N ALA A 25 15.42 -8.60 20.01
CA ALA A 25 16.87 -8.53 20.15
C ALA A 25 17.28 -8.53 21.63
N VAL A 26 18.09 -9.50 22.05
CA VAL A 26 18.58 -9.63 23.45
C VAL A 26 20.09 -9.46 23.60
N GLY A 27 20.80 -9.35 22.47
CA GLY A 27 22.24 -9.11 22.39
C GLY A 27 22.69 -9.10 20.93
N GLU A 28 23.94 -8.72 20.67
CA GLU A 28 24.47 -8.69 19.30
C GLU A 28 24.30 -10.05 18.60
N GLY A 29 23.61 -10.04 17.46
CA GLY A 29 23.24 -11.22 16.67
C GLY A 29 22.42 -12.26 17.42
N SER A 30 21.78 -11.90 18.53
CA SER A 30 21.06 -12.81 19.41
C SER A 30 19.62 -12.34 19.65
N PHE A 31 18.66 -13.24 19.48
CA PHE A 31 17.23 -12.93 19.53
C PHE A 31 16.47 -13.87 20.46
N GLN A 32 15.32 -13.43 20.95
CA GLN A 32 14.31 -14.27 21.58
C GLN A 32 13.05 -14.21 20.74
N VAL A 33 12.41 -15.36 20.56
CA VAL A 33 11.08 -15.46 19.95
C VAL A 33 10.12 -16.06 20.96
N SER A 34 9.02 -15.36 21.23
CA SER A 34 7.89 -15.87 22.01
C SER A 34 6.60 -15.91 21.19
N ASP A 35 5.72 -16.83 21.55
CA ASP A 35 4.37 -16.98 21.02
C ASP A 35 3.39 -16.98 22.20
N ASN A 36 2.50 -16.00 22.25
CA ASN A 36 1.52 -15.81 23.32
C ASN A 36 2.17 -15.82 24.72
N GLY A 37 3.32 -15.14 24.84
CA GLY A 37 4.12 -15.05 26.07
C GLY A 37 4.93 -16.30 26.43
N VAL A 38 4.86 -17.37 25.63
CA VAL A 38 5.69 -18.57 25.80
C VAL A 38 6.93 -18.46 24.94
N VAL A 39 8.12 -18.54 25.53
CA VAL A 39 9.39 -18.53 24.78
C VAL A 39 9.49 -19.80 23.93
N VAL A 40 9.52 -19.61 22.61
CA VAL A 40 9.72 -20.67 21.61
C VAL A 40 11.21 -20.98 21.47
N ALA A 41 12.04 -19.94 21.45
CA ALA A 41 13.50 -20.04 21.43
C ALA A 41 14.10 -18.74 22.00
N ASP A 42 15.26 -18.82 22.65
CA ASP A 42 15.88 -17.70 23.35
C ASP A 42 17.23 -17.31 22.77
N GLY A 43 17.84 -16.25 23.32
CA GLY A 43 19.14 -15.75 22.87
C GLY A 43 20.32 -16.68 23.12
N SER A 44 20.12 -17.85 23.75
CA SER A 44 21.13 -18.90 23.82
C SER A 44 21.07 -19.88 22.65
N THR A 45 19.91 -19.98 21.98
CA THR A 45 19.70 -20.85 20.81
C THR A 45 19.68 -20.05 19.51
N LEU A 46 19.07 -18.86 19.50
CA LEU A 46 19.00 -17.97 18.35
C LEU A 46 20.16 -16.98 18.38
N THR A 47 21.36 -17.48 18.06
CA THR A 47 22.59 -16.67 17.99
C THR A 47 23.15 -16.68 16.56
N GLY A 48 23.94 -15.67 16.21
CA GLY A 48 24.55 -15.56 14.88
C GLY A 48 23.59 -15.00 13.81
N VAL A 49 22.50 -14.35 14.22
CA VAL A 49 21.60 -13.65 13.31
C VAL A 49 22.34 -12.42 12.78
N THR A 50 22.78 -12.48 11.53
CA THR A 50 23.66 -11.47 10.92
C THR A 50 23.18 -11.00 9.55
N ASP A 51 22.10 -11.61 9.03
CA ASP A 51 21.56 -11.31 7.71
C ASP A 51 20.07 -10.95 7.84
N ASP A 52 19.15 -11.87 7.52
CA ASP A 52 17.72 -11.59 7.44
C ASP A 52 16.90 -12.05 8.65
N ILE A 53 15.68 -11.50 8.79
CA ILE A 53 14.59 -12.07 9.58
C ILE A 53 13.48 -12.51 8.62
N GLN A 54 13.14 -13.78 8.63
CA GLN A 54 12.10 -14.37 7.78
C GLN A 54 10.97 -14.91 8.67
N ILE A 55 9.79 -14.33 8.52
CA ILE A 55 8.56 -14.69 9.22
C ILE A 55 7.62 -15.33 8.20
N ARG A 56 7.16 -16.56 8.49
CA ARG A 56 6.28 -17.35 7.64
C ARG A 56 5.19 -17.98 8.49
N LEU A 57 4.12 -17.21 8.70
CA LEU A 57 2.96 -17.65 9.46
C LEU A 57 1.90 -18.19 8.51
N GLU A 58 1.25 -19.27 8.94
CA GLU A 58 -0.01 -19.82 8.45
C GLU A 58 -0.27 -19.80 6.94
N ASP A 59 0.52 -20.57 6.18
CA ASP A 59 0.27 -20.83 4.76
C ASP A 59 -0.93 -21.81 4.51
N ALA A 60 -1.56 -22.35 5.56
CA ALA A 60 -2.54 -23.44 5.45
C ALA A 60 -3.96 -23.13 5.95
N ALA A 61 -4.14 -22.18 6.87
CA ALA A 61 -5.45 -21.75 7.35
C ALA A 61 -5.83 -20.41 6.69
N VAL A 62 -6.98 -20.36 6.03
CA VAL A 62 -7.56 -19.10 5.57
C VAL A 62 -8.18 -18.38 6.79
N ASP A 63 -7.99 -17.06 6.87
CA ASP A 63 -8.67 -16.17 7.82
C ASP A 63 -8.26 -16.31 9.31
N VAL A 64 -6.98 -16.61 9.60
CA VAL A 64 -6.43 -16.55 10.97
C VAL A 64 -5.65 -15.27 11.15
N ASN A 65 -5.93 -14.55 12.24
CA ASN A 65 -5.26 -13.29 12.54
C ASN A 65 -3.89 -13.56 13.18
N ASP A 66 -2.82 -13.06 12.55
CA ASP A 66 -1.47 -13.09 13.10
C ASP A 66 -1.07 -11.72 13.65
N ALA A 67 -0.46 -11.69 14.84
CA ALA A 67 0.09 -10.47 15.41
C ALA A 67 1.59 -10.64 15.65
N VAL A 68 2.41 -9.75 15.08
CA VAL A 68 3.87 -9.82 15.17
C VAL A 68 4.46 -8.50 15.66
N THR A 69 5.33 -8.56 16.66
CA THR A 69 6.17 -7.42 17.06
C THR A 69 7.64 -7.77 16.85
N ILE A 70 8.40 -6.80 16.34
CA ILE A 70 9.83 -6.92 16.10
C ILE A 70 10.52 -5.75 16.78
N ASP A 71 11.19 -6.02 17.90
CA ASP A 71 12.07 -5.07 18.57
C ASP A 71 13.52 -5.42 18.24
N LEU A 72 14.16 -4.60 17.41
CA LEU A 72 15.56 -4.80 17.06
C LEU A 72 16.53 -4.29 18.13
N ALA A 73 16.08 -3.61 19.19
CA ALA A 73 16.88 -3.15 20.35
C ALA A 73 18.28 -2.58 20.01
N GLY A 74 18.35 -1.77 18.95
CA GLY A 74 19.52 -1.07 18.44
C GLY A 74 20.28 -1.82 17.35
N GLN A 75 19.89 -3.05 17.05
CA GLN A 75 20.55 -3.90 16.06
C GLN A 75 20.20 -3.54 14.62
N THR A 76 21.01 -4.05 13.71
CA THR A 76 20.85 -3.93 12.26
C THR A 76 20.66 -5.32 11.65
N VAL A 77 19.67 -5.48 10.77
CA VAL A 77 19.47 -6.67 9.93
C VAL A 77 19.38 -6.26 8.46
N ASP A 78 19.67 -7.14 7.50
CA ASP A 78 19.58 -6.79 6.07
C ASP A 78 18.12 -6.71 5.62
N THR A 79 17.37 -7.80 5.67
CA THR A 79 15.96 -7.81 5.23
C THR A 79 15.05 -8.41 6.30
N ILE A 80 13.93 -7.73 6.54
CA ILE A 80 12.78 -8.34 7.20
C ILE A 80 11.81 -8.77 6.12
N TYR A 81 11.56 -10.07 6.02
CA TYR A 81 10.54 -10.65 5.15
C TYR A 81 9.44 -11.25 6.00
N ALA A 82 8.23 -10.71 5.90
CA ALA A 82 7.06 -11.21 6.61
C ALA A 82 5.99 -11.69 5.63
N ARG A 83 5.56 -12.94 5.80
CA ARG A 83 4.37 -13.51 5.17
C ARG A 83 3.40 -13.89 6.29
N LEU A 84 2.27 -13.18 6.34
CA LEU A 84 1.31 -13.23 7.46
C LEU A 84 0.01 -13.98 7.12
N GLY A 85 -0.04 -14.72 6.01
CA GLY A 85 -1.27 -15.46 5.65
C GLY A 85 -2.45 -14.56 5.30
N GLY A 86 -3.68 -15.08 5.47
CA GLY A 86 -4.93 -14.27 5.44
C GLY A 86 -5.31 -13.81 6.85
N GLY A 87 -6.56 -13.41 7.07
CA GLY A 87 -7.00 -12.87 8.37
C GLY A 87 -6.55 -11.42 8.60
N ASP A 88 -6.95 -10.85 9.73
CA ASP A 88 -6.60 -9.48 10.11
C ASP A 88 -5.24 -9.49 10.82
N ASN A 89 -4.16 -9.18 10.10
CA ASN A 89 -2.81 -9.32 10.63
C ASN A 89 -2.25 -8.01 11.16
N THR A 90 -1.34 -8.08 12.13
CA THR A 90 -0.59 -6.92 12.60
C THR A 90 0.92 -7.17 12.57
N LEU A 91 1.68 -6.15 12.18
CA LEU A 91 3.15 -6.15 12.28
C LEU A 91 3.65 -4.79 12.77
N ASP A 92 4.34 -4.81 13.91
CA ASP A 92 5.02 -3.65 14.47
C ASP A 92 6.55 -3.85 14.40
N LEU A 93 7.26 -2.93 13.74
CA LEU A 93 8.72 -2.92 13.67
C LEU A 93 9.28 -1.68 14.36
N PHE A 94 10.16 -1.87 15.35
CA PHE A 94 10.80 -0.77 16.06
C PHE A 94 12.18 -1.13 16.62
N GLY A 95 12.77 -0.18 17.34
CA GLY A 95 13.93 -0.42 18.19
C GLY A 95 15.28 -0.47 17.49
N GLY A 96 15.37 -0.56 16.16
CA GLY A 96 16.65 -0.64 15.44
C GLY A 96 16.51 -0.35 13.95
N SER A 97 17.33 -1.02 13.12
CA SER A 97 17.33 -0.78 11.66
C SER A 97 17.29 -2.05 10.82
N ALA A 98 16.61 -1.95 9.67
CA ALA A 98 16.61 -2.95 8.62
C ALA A 98 17.12 -2.33 7.30
N GLY A 99 17.82 -3.12 6.48
CA GLY A 99 18.12 -2.77 5.09
C GLY A 99 16.87 -2.69 4.22
N ARG A 100 15.94 -3.64 4.34
CA ARG A 100 14.65 -3.68 3.64
C ARG A 100 13.57 -4.27 4.53
N VAL A 101 12.33 -3.90 4.24
CA VAL A 101 11.14 -4.54 4.82
C VAL A 101 10.24 -4.97 3.68
N LEU A 102 9.88 -6.25 3.66
CA LEU A 102 9.01 -6.87 2.67
C LEU A 102 7.87 -7.54 3.42
N VAL A 103 6.66 -7.00 3.33
CA VAL A 103 5.47 -7.59 3.95
C VAL A 103 4.52 -8.07 2.88
N ARG A 104 3.99 -9.27 3.07
CA ARG A 104 2.90 -9.86 2.30
C ARG A 104 1.84 -10.42 3.23
N SER A 105 0.65 -9.89 3.15
CA SER A 105 -0.56 -10.44 3.75
C SER A 105 -1.60 -10.74 2.67
N GLY A 106 -2.69 -11.38 3.09
CA GLY A 106 -3.69 -12.01 2.26
C GLY A 106 -4.96 -11.19 2.18
N ALA A 107 -6.09 -11.81 2.50
CA ALA A 107 -7.34 -11.08 2.70
C ALA A 107 -7.55 -10.86 4.20
N GLY A 108 -8.08 -9.71 4.58
CA GLY A 108 -8.32 -9.30 5.97
C GLY A 108 -7.90 -7.85 6.19
N ALA A 109 -8.27 -7.29 7.34
CA ALA A 109 -7.87 -5.94 7.71
C ALA A 109 -6.46 -5.95 8.33
N ASP A 110 -5.43 -5.73 7.51
CA ASP A 110 -4.04 -5.78 7.99
C ASP A 110 -3.54 -4.43 8.52
N SER A 111 -2.67 -4.44 9.53
CA SER A 111 -2.10 -3.24 10.14
C SER A 111 -0.58 -3.32 10.28
N ILE A 112 0.14 -2.42 9.61
CA ILE A 112 1.61 -2.38 9.62
C ILE A 112 2.11 -1.07 10.22
N SER A 113 2.92 -1.15 11.27
CA SER A 113 3.58 -0.01 11.90
C SER A 113 5.10 -0.09 11.73
N LEU A 114 5.69 0.96 11.15
CA LEU A 114 7.13 1.07 10.92
C LEU A 114 7.71 2.22 11.77
N GLY A 115 8.20 1.88 12.95
CA GLY A 115 8.83 2.80 13.90
C GLY A 115 10.37 2.77 13.92
N GLY A 116 10.99 1.76 13.32
CA GLY A 116 12.46 1.66 13.18
C GLY A 116 13.02 2.45 11.99
N VAL A 117 14.31 2.24 11.71
CA VAL A 117 14.97 2.79 10.51
C VAL A 117 14.99 1.74 9.39
N VAL A 118 14.49 2.07 8.20
CA VAL A 118 14.61 1.23 7.00
C VAL A 118 15.50 1.93 5.98
N THR A 119 16.76 1.51 5.86
CA THR A 119 17.77 2.21 5.03
C THR A 119 17.59 2.00 3.51
N GLY A 120 16.81 1.00 3.14
CA GLY A 120 16.35 0.72 1.78
C GLY A 120 14.87 1.03 1.60
N ARG A 121 14.14 0.14 0.91
CA ARG A 121 12.70 0.31 0.64
C ARG A 121 11.89 -0.60 1.56
N ALA A 122 10.83 -0.06 2.14
CA ALA A 122 9.72 -0.84 2.67
C ALA A 122 8.72 -1.11 1.53
N HIS A 123 8.42 -2.37 1.25
CA HIS A 123 7.43 -2.79 0.25
C HIS A 123 6.37 -3.66 0.93
N LEU A 124 5.15 -3.14 0.97
CA LEU A 124 4.01 -3.73 1.65
C LEU A 124 2.98 -4.11 0.59
N ALA A 125 2.62 -5.39 0.52
CA ALA A 125 1.58 -5.90 -0.36
C ALA A 125 0.52 -6.57 0.52
N LEU A 126 -0.58 -5.86 0.80
CA LEU A 126 -1.50 -6.23 1.88
C LEU A 126 -2.78 -6.94 1.42
N GLY A 127 -2.98 -7.05 0.10
CA GLY A 127 -4.15 -7.75 -0.43
C GLY A 127 -5.46 -7.05 -0.08
N ALA A 128 -6.56 -7.80 0.03
CA ALA A 128 -7.91 -7.25 0.19
C ALA A 128 -8.30 -7.10 1.67
N GLY A 129 -9.28 -6.26 1.97
CA GLY A 129 -9.67 -5.87 3.32
C GLY A 129 -9.22 -4.45 3.63
N ASP A 130 -9.68 -3.90 4.76
CA ASP A 130 -9.40 -2.52 5.15
C ASP A 130 -8.01 -2.44 5.81
N ASN A 131 -6.98 -2.12 5.03
CA ASN A 131 -5.60 -2.15 5.52
C ASN A 131 -5.15 -0.81 6.09
N SER A 132 -4.20 -0.84 7.01
CA SER A 132 -3.60 0.35 7.61
C SER A 132 -2.08 0.27 7.63
N VAL A 133 -1.42 1.36 7.24
CA VAL A 133 0.04 1.51 7.30
C VAL A 133 0.36 2.79 8.05
N LEU A 134 1.11 2.67 9.14
CA LEU A 134 1.63 3.79 9.92
C LEU A 134 3.16 3.84 9.82
N VAL A 135 3.69 4.97 9.38
CA VAL A 135 5.13 5.25 9.42
C VAL A 135 5.40 6.28 10.50
N VAL A 136 6.20 5.89 11.49
CA VAL A 136 6.66 6.74 12.58
C VAL A 136 8.18 6.96 12.52
N GLY A 137 8.91 5.97 11.98
CA GLY A 137 10.36 6.00 11.89
C GLY A 137 10.91 6.64 10.62
N GLU A 138 12.17 6.33 10.32
CA GLU A 138 12.87 6.80 9.13
C GLU A 138 12.90 5.71 8.06
N LEU A 139 12.36 5.98 6.87
CA LEU A 139 12.44 5.07 5.73
C LEU A 139 13.26 5.72 4.63
N ALA A 140 13.96 4.92 3.84
CA ALA A 140 14.55 5.42 2.60
C ALA A 140 13.63 5.24 1.39
N GLY A 141 12.40 4.76 1.56
CA GLY A 141 11.38 4.71 0.53
C GLY A 141 10.25 3.77 0.91
N LEU A 142 9.03 4.10 0.48
CA LEU A 142 7.83 3.34 0.79
C LEU A 142 7.10 2.98 -0.51
N ALA A 143 6.71 1.72 -0.63
CA ALA A 143 5.77 1.24 -1.63
C ALA A 143 4.68 0.44 -0.92
N VAL A 144 3.43 0.91 -1.00
CA VAL A 144 2.26 0.25 -0.44
C VAL A 144 1.35 -0.15 -1.60
N HIS A 145 1.03 -1.43 -1.68
CA HIS A 145 0.05 -1.98 -2.61
C HIS A 145 -1.04 -2.71 -1.82
N THR A 146 -2.27 -2.22 -1.91
CA THR A 146 -3.45 -2.87 -1.33
C THR A 146 -4.42 -3.29 -2.44
N GLY A 147 -5.46 -4.01 -2.05
CA GLY A 147 -6.47 -4.62 -2.91
C GLY A 147 -7.79 -3.88 -2.81
N ASP A 148 -8.88 -4.63 -2.68
CA ASP A 148 -10.20 -4.04 -2.45
C ASP A 148 -10.39 -3.84 -0.94
N GLY A 149 -10.91 -2.70 -0.50
CA GLY A 149 -11.09 -2.34 0.90
C GLY A 149 -10.87 -0.84 1.13
N SER A 150 -11.24 -0.34 2.30
CA SER A 150 -10.93 1.03 2.70
C SER A 150 -9.54 1.08 3.33
N ASP A 151 -8.54 1.45 2.53
CA ASP A 151 -7.14 1.43 2.98
C ASP A 151 -6.65 2.79 3.48
N ALA A 152 -5.78 2.78 4.49
CA ALA A 152 -5.22 3.99 5.09
C ALA A 152 -3.69 3.93 5.17
N VAL A 153 -3.02 4.97 4.67
CA VAL A 153 -1.57 5.17 4.83
C VAL A 153 -1.33 6.48 5.56
N THR A 154 -0.56 6.46 6.64
CA THR A 154 -0.20 7.65 7.42
C THR A 154 1.31 7.75 7.58
N ILE A 155 1.87 8.89 7.18
CA ILE A 155 3.25 9.28 7.46
C ILE A 155 3.21 10.33 8.58
N ALA A 156 3.54 9.93 9.81
CA ALA A 156 3.44 10.77 10.99
C ALA A 156 4.37 12.00 10.92
N ALA A 157 4.07 13.04 11.71
CA ALA A 157 4.80 14.31 11.70
C ALA A 157 6.32 14.19 11.92
N ASP A 158 6.75 13.27 12.78
CA ASP A 158 8.17 13.04 13.07
C ASP A 158 8.83 12.03 12.12
N ALA A 159 8.07 11.42 11.21
CA ALA A 159 8.59 10.46 10.25
C ALA A 159 9.34 11.14 9.10
N ALA A 160 10.32 10.43 8.55
CA ALA A 160 11.10 10.89 7.41
C ALA A 160 11.23 9.81 6.33
N VAL A 161 10.90 10.14 5.09
CA VAL A 161 11.11 9.28 3.91
C VAL A 161 12.17 9.91 3.00
N THR A 162 13.39 9.39 2.97
CA THR A 162 14.51 10.04 2.26
C THR A 162 14.52 9.84 0.73
N ARG A 163 13.57 9.08 0.18
CA ARG A 163 13.31 9.00 -1.26
C ARG A 163 11.83 9.28 -1.52
N SER A 164 11.11 8.36 -2.15
CA SER A 164 9.72 8.58 -2.58
C SER A 164 8.75 7.63 -1.90
N VAL A 165 7.49 8.06 -1.87
CA VAL A 165 6.33 7.24 -1.48
C VAL A 165 5.53 6.90 -2.74
N MET A 166 5.18 5.63 -2.87
CA MET A 166 4.24 5.11 -3.87
C MET A 166 3.13 4.37 -3.13
N ALA A 167 1.89 4.83 -3.32
CA ALA A 167 0.70 4.21 -2.75
C ALA A 167 -0.23 3.79 -3.90
N LEU A 168 -0.43 2.49 -4.07
CA LEU A 168 -1.41 1.91 -4.99
C LEU A 168 -2.50 1.29 -4.11
N LEU A 169 -3.58 2.04 -3.86
CA LEU A 169 -4.54 1.73 -2.80
C LEU A 169 -5.78 0.96 -3.28
N GLY A 170 -5.78 0.48 -4.52
CA GLY A 170 -6.86 -0.36 -5.03
C GLY A 170 -8.24 0.32 -5.00
N ALA A 171 -9.30 -0.43 -4.71
CA ALA A 171 -10.69 0.05 -4.73
C ALA A 171 -11.29 0.05 -3.33
N GLY A 172 -12.25 0.93 -3.05
CA GLY A 172 -12.76 1.24 -1.72
C GLY A 172 -12.40 2.67 -1.31
N ASP A 173 -12.92 3.16 -0.20
CA ASP A 173 -12.67 4.53 0.23
C ASP A 173 -11.29 4.60 0.91
N ASN A 174 -10.27 5.09 0.20
CA ASN A 174 -8.88 5.08 0.67
C ASN A 174 -8.42 6.43 1.22
N SER A 175 -7.38 6.41 2.03
CA SER A 175 -6.75 7.61 2.56
C SER A 175 -5.23 7.57 2.56
N LEU A 176 -4.61 8.69 2.21
CA LEU A 176 -3.19 8.98 2.47
C LEU A 176 -3.06 10.29 3.24
N THR A 177 -2.52 10.21 4.45
CA THR A 177 -2.16 11.38 5.26
C THR A 177 -0.64 11.49 5.37
N ILE A 178 -0.10 12.67 5.07
CA ILE A 178 1.32 12.98 5.23
C ILE A 178 1.43 14.19 6.13
N ASP A 179 2.03 14.02 7.30
CA ASP A 179 2.41 15.11 8.21
C ASP A 179 3.93 15.25 8.32
N GLY A 180 4.68 14.21 7.96
CA GLY A 180 6.14 14.15 8.04
C GLY A 180 6.88 14.67 6.79
N SER A 181 8.18 14.37 6.72
CA SER A 181 9.04 14.81 5.61
C SER A 181 9.27 13.70 4.58
N ILE A 182 9.23 14.05 3.30
CA ILE A 182 9.54 13.17 2.18
C ILE A 182 10.51 13.91 1.26
N ALA A 183 11.77 13.46 1.17
CA ALA A 183 12.79 14.16 0.40
C ALA A 183 12.58 14.07 -1.13
N GLY A 184 11.81 13.09 -1.60
CA GLY A 184 11.41 12.93 -2.98
C GLY A 184 9.93 13.24 -3.23
N GLY A 185 9.37 12.69 -4.30
CA GLY A 185 7.96 12.84 -4.63
C GLY A 185 7.04 11.79 -4.03
N VAL A 186 5.74 12.08 -4.12
CA VAL A 186 4.64 11.19 -3.76
C VAL A 186 3.86 10.83 -5.02
N ALA A 187 3.52 9.56 -5.18
CA ALA A 187 2.61 9.09 -6.20
C ALA A 187 1.51 8.23 -5.56
N VAL A 188 0.26 8.63 -5.77
CA VAL A 188 -0.94 7.93 -5.30
C VAL A 188 -1.76 7.52 -6.50
N SER A 189 -2.20 6.27 -6.51
CA SER A 189 -3.21 5.77 -7.44
C SER A 189 -4.21 4.93 -6.68
N THR A 190 -5.47 5.28 -6.81
CA THR A 190 -6.61 4.48 -6.32
C THR A 190 -7.44 4.06 -7.54
N ARG A 191 -8.63 3.49 -7.30
CA ARG A 191 -9.62 3.06 -8.29
C ARG A 191 -10.97 3.62 -7.86
N ASP A 192 -12.01 2.80 -7.87
CA ASP A 192 -13.36 3.18 -7.45
C ASP A 192 -13.38 3.39 -5.93
N GLY A 193 -14.02 4.44 -5.44
CA GLY A 193 -14.13 4.76 -4.01
C GLY A 193 -14.02 6.26 -3.75
N SER A 194 -14.52 6.74 -2.62
CA SER A 194 -14.32 8.13 -2.20
C SER A 194 -12.96 8.26 -1.51
N ASP A 195 -11.95 8.71 -2.24
CA ASP A 195 -10.58 8.74 -1.74
C ASP A 195 -10.18 10.10 -1.14
N ALA A 196 -9.27 10.09 -0.18
CA ALA A 196 -8.77 11.28 0.49
C ALA A 196 -7.23 11.34 0.52
N VAL A 197 -6.65 12.45 0.09
CA VAL A 197 -5.23 12.74 0.29
C VAL A 197 -5.07 14.03 1.09
N VAL A 198 -4.32 13.95 2.18
CA VAL A 198 -3.98 15.09 3.03
C VAL A 198 -2.46 15.26 3.06
N ILE A 199 -1.98 16.43 2.66
CA ILE A 199 -0.60 16.89 2.85
C ILE A 199 -0.67 17.99 3.93
N GLY A 200 -0.50 17.59 5.19
CA GLY A 200 -0.70 18.45 6.35
C GLY A 200 0.28 19.62 6.43
N GLU A 201 -0.01 20.60 7.30
CA GLU A 201 0.77 21.84 7.43
C GLU A 201 2.26 21.61 7.73
N SER A 202 2.59 20.55 8.49
CA SER A 202 3.98 20.20 8.80
C SER A 202 4.68 19.41 7.70
N ALA A 203 3.95 18.96 6.69
CA ALA A 203 4.50 18.12 5.64
C ALA A 203 5.45 18.89 4.73
N SER A 204 6.51 18.20 4.30
CA SER A 204 7.43 18.70 3.28
C SER A 204 7.76 17.65 2.25
N LEU A 205 7.47 17.94 0.99
CA LEU A 205 7.80 17.09 -0.15
C LEU A 205 8.91 17.75 -0.96
N GLY A 206 10.09 17.14 -1.01
CA GLY A 206 11.22 17.60 -1.83
C GLY A 206 11.03 17.35 -3.34
N GLY A 207 9.92 16.73 -3.75
CA GLY A 207 9.56 16.48 -5.14
C GLY A 207 8.08 16.73 -5.42
N SER A 208 7.61 16.29 -6.59
CA SER A 208 6.20 16.46 -6.99
C SER A 208 5.25 15.50 -6.27
N ALA A 209 4.01 15.95 -6.07
CA ALA A 209 2.87 15.10 -5.72
C ALA A 209 2.07 14.76 -6.99
N ARG A 210 1.82 13.47 -7.24
CA ARG A 210 0.94 12.97 -8.30
C ARG A 210 -0.19 12.18 -7.68
N LEU A 211 -1.41 12.67 -7.81
CA LEU A 211 -2.62 12.13 -7.20
C LEU A 211 -3.56 11.71 -8.35
N SER A 212 -3.79 10.41 -8.49
CA SER A 212 -4.72 9.84 -9.46
C SER A 212 -5.77 9.07 -8.67
N LEU A 213 -6.87 9.73 -8.32
CA LEU A 213 -7.82 9.25 -7.31
C LEU A 213 -9.01 8.47 -7.88
N GLY A 214 -8.94 8.05 -9.15
CA GLY A 214 -9.92 7.13 -9.71
C GLY A 214 -11.35 7.70 -9.73
N ASP A 215 -12.34 6.84 -9.58
CA ASP A 215 -13.76 7.20 -9.63
C ASP A 215 -14.33 7.26 -8.21
N GLY A 216 -15.20 8.23 -7.91
CA GLY A 216 -15.80 8.47 -6.61
C GLY A 216 -15.68 9.94 -6.20
N ASP A 217 -16.26 10.30 -5.06
CA ASP A 217 -16.18 11.68 -4.58
C ASP A 217 -14.83 11.87 -3.86
N ASN A 218 -13.81 12.39 -4.57
CA ASN A 218 -12.45 12.43 -4.04
C ASN A 218 -12.10 13.77 -3.39
N THR A 219 -11.16 13.73 -2.45
CA THR A 219 -10.65 14.92 -1.77
C THR A 219 -9.12 14.98 -1.79
N ALA A 220 -8.58 16.17 -2.04
CA ALA A 220 -7.16 16.46 -1.86
C ALA A 220 -7.00 17.78 -1.09
N ASP A 221 -6.53 17.70 0.14
CA ASP A 221 -6.23 18.86 1.00
C ASP A 221 -4.71 19.03 1.14
N VAL A 222 -4.20 20.14 0.62
CA VAL A 222 -2.78 20.47 0.62
C VAL A 222 -2.58 21.72 1.47
N ALA A 223 -1.93 21.56 2.62
CA ALA A 223 -1.57 22.63 3.53
C ALA A 223 -0.06 22.76 3.75
N GLY A 224 0.71 21.72 3.43
CA GLY A 224 2.17 21.68 3.55
C GLY A 224 2.92 22.20 2.31
N THR A 225 4.21 21.86 2.25
CA THR A 225 5.14 22.32 1.21
C THR A 225 5.43 21.24 0.16
N ILE A 226 5.48 21.63 -1.11
CA ILE A 226 5.81 20.79 -2.26
C ILE A 226 6.86 21.52 -3.12
N ASP A 227 8.13 21.12 -3.04
CA ASP A 227 9.23 21.72 -3.82
C ASP A 227 9.09 21.46 -5.33
N GLY A 228 8.26 20.48 -5.70
CA GLY A 228 7.93 20.18 -7.08
C GLY A 228 6.58 20.75 -7.51
N SER A 229 5.86 19.94 -8.29
CA SER A 229 4.52 20.27 -8.82
C SER A 229 3.46 19.42 -8.14
N LEU A 230 2.23 19.93 -8.11
CA LEU A 230 1.03 19.16 -7.80
C LEU A 230 0.35 18.76 -9.11
N LEU A 231 0.10 17.47 -9.30
CA LEU A 231 -0.75 16.94 -10.36
C LEU A 231 -1.89 16.15 -9.75
N TYR A 232 -3.12 16.52 -10.07
CA TYR A 232 -4.34 15.89 -9.62
C TYR A 232 -5.20 15.40 -10.80
N ALA A 233 -5.77 14.20 -10.66
CA ALA A 233 -6.77 13.64 -11.56
C ALA A 233 -7.81 12.83 -10.77
N GLY A 234 -9.10 13.20 -10.80
CA GLY A 234 -10.16 12.60 -9.95
C GLY A 234 -11.34 11.92 -10.66
N GLY A 235 -11.16 11.53 -11.93
CA GLY A 235 -12.07 10.57 -12.61
C GLY A 235 -13.55 10.96 -12.64
N ASP A 236 -14.43 9.98 -12.47
CA ASP A 236 -15.88 10.24 -12.36
C ASP A 236 -16.27 10.47 -10.90
N GLY A 237 -16.95 11.57 -10.56
CA GLY A 237 -17.42 11.82 -9.18
C GLY A 237 -17.31 13.29 -8.79
N SER A 238 -17.72 13.67 -7.60
CA SER A 238 -17.64 15.06 -7.14
C SER A 238 -16.34 15.30 -6.38
N ASP A 239 -15.36 15.91 -7.04
CA ASP A 239 -14.05 16.14 -6.46
C ASP A 239 -13.94 17.48 -5.71
N VAL A 240 -13.16 17.47 -4.63
CA VAL A 240 -12.77 18.67 -3.89
C VAL A 240 -11.25 18.73 -3.75
N VAL A 241 -10.63 19.74 -4.36
CA VAL A 241 -9.20 20.01 -4.19
C VAL A 241 -9.01 21.37 -3.51
N ALA A 242 -8.28 21.39 -2.41
CA ALA A 242 -7.98 22.59 -1.65
C ALA A 242 -6.47 22.74 -1.47
N LEU A 243 -5.93 23.88 -1.90
CA LEU A 243 -4.60 24.34 -1.55
C LEU A 243 -4.79 25.42 -0.50
N ALA A 244 -4.62 25.06 0.78
CA ALA A 244 -4.86 25.95 1.91
C ALA A 244 -3.92 27.16 1.86
N ALA A 245 -4.24 28.22 2.61
CA ALA A 245 -3.43 29.44 2.67
C ALA A 245 -1.97 29.21 3.11
N THR A 246 -1.69 28.13 3.84
CA THR A 246 -0.34 27.74 4.27
C THR A 246 0.43 26.95 3.22
N SER A 247 -0.24 26.46 2.18
CA SER A 247 0.39 25.63 1.16
C SER A 247 1.41 26.42 0.32
N ASP A 248 2.49 25.73 -0.05
CA ASP A 248 3.53 26.27 -0.92
C ASP A 248 3.94 25.20 -1.94
N VAL A 249 3.42 25.32 -3.16
CA VAL A 249 3.79 24.48 -4.30
C VAL A 249 4.77 25.28 -5.16
N ALA A 250 6.06 24.92 -5.15
CA ALA A 250 7.09 25.71 -5.82
C ALA A 250 6.99 25.67 -7.35
N GLY A 251 6.46 24.58 -7.92
CA GLY A 251 6.21 24.40 -9.35
C GLY A 251 4.75 24.63 -9.72
N ASP A 252 4.32 23.94 -10.78
CA ASP A 252 2.94 24.03 -11.28
C ASP A 252 1.93 23.29 -10.39
N ALA A 253 0.70 23.78 -10.36
CA ALA A 253 -0.46 23.07 -9.83
C ALA A 253 -1.42 22.77 -10.98
N THR A 254 -1.59 21.49 -11.32
CA THR A 254 -2.43 21.03 -12.43
C THR A 254 -3.54 20.11 -11.93
N GLY A 255 -4.78 20.44 -12.26
CA GLY A 255 -5.96 19.66 -11.94
C GLY A 255 -6.73 19.22 -13.19
N ARG A 256 -7.07 17.94 -13.25
CA ARG A 256 -8.10 17.39 -14.16
C ARG A 256 -9.21 16.79 -13.30
N LEU A 257 -10.28 17.54 -13.11
CA LEU A 257 -11.33 17.17 -12.16
C LEU A 257 -12.32 16.14 -12.72
N GLY A 258 -12.26 15.84 -14.02
CA GLY A 258 -13.13 14.80 -14.58
C GLY A 258 -14.62 15.19 -14.59
N ASP A 259 -15.50 14.20 -14.39
CA ASP A 259 -16.98 14.38 -14.41
C ASP A 259 -17.48 14.80 -13.02
N GLY A 260 -18.80 14.83 -12.79
CA GLY A 260 -19.41 15.19 -11.50
C GLY A 260 -19.35 16.68 -11.15
N SER A 261 -19.65 17.01 -9.89
CA SER A 261 -19.71 18.39 -9.40
C SER A 261 -18.44 18.76 -8.65
N ASN A 262 -17.49 19.38 -9.34
CA ASN A 262 -16.14 19.54 -8.84
C ASN A 262 -15.87 20.93 -8.27
N SER A 263 -14.94 20.98 -7.32
CA SER A 263 -14.41 22.22 -6.80
C SER A 263 -12.90 22.19 -6.64
N TRP A 264 -12.25 23.29 -7.02
CA TRP A 264 -10.84 23.55 -6.77
C TRP A 264 -10.69 24.91 -6.10
N THR A 265 -10.05 24.97 -4.94
CA THR A 265 -9.70 26.22 -4.26
C THR A 265 -8.20 26.34 -4.13
N ALA A 266 -7.64 27.47 -4.55
CA ALA A 266 -6.24 27.81 -4.35
C ALA A 266 -6.12 29.08 -3.51
N ASP A 267 -5.78 28.94 -2.23
CA ASP A 267 -5.57 30.03 -1.29
C ASP A 267 -4.08 30.26 -0.93
N GLY A 268 -3.21 29.27 -1.19
CA GLY A 268 -1.78 29.35 -0.90
C GLY A 268 -0.91 29.86 -2.04
N VAL A 269 0.33 29.39 -2.09
CA VAL A 269 1.33 29.75 -3.10
C VAL A 269 1.46 28.65 -4.15
N VAL A 270 1.39 29.03 -5.42
CA VAL A 270 1.79 28.23 -6.58
C VAL A 270 2.88 29.01 -7.31
N GLY A 271 4.13 28.56 -7.22
CA GLY A 271 5.27 29.25 -7.81
C GLY A 271 5.30 29.20 -9.34
N GLY A 272 4.69 28.17 -9.94
CA GLY A 272 4.51 28.00 -11.38
C GLY A 272 3.12 28.37 -11.88
N ASP A 273 2.66 27.63 -12.89
CA ASP A 273 1.34 27.82 -13.50
C ASP A 273 0.25 27.11 -12.68
N LEU A 274 -0.95 27.69 -12.66
CA LEU A 274 -2.17 27.06 -12.18
C LEU A 274 -3.03 26.67 -13.39
N ASN A 275 -3.19 25.37 -13.64
CA ASN A 275 -3.93 24.84 -14.78
C ASN A 275 -5.03 23.89 -14.29
N VAL A 276 -6.29 24.30 -14.35
CA VAL A 276 -7.42 23.47 -13.90
C VAL A 276 -8.42 23.30 -15.03
N VAL A 277 -8.74 22.05 -15.36
CA VAL A 277 -9.78 21.70 -16.34
C VAL A 277 -10.73 20.67 -15.77
N SER A 278 -11.95 20.66 -16.27
CA SER A 278 -12.98 19.68 -15.91
C SER A 278 -13.94 19.42 -17.06
N LEU A 279 -14.71 18.33 -17.00
CA LEU A 279 -15.71 17.99 -18.02
C LEU A 279 -16.97 18.86 -17.91
N ASN A 280 -17.27 19.38 -16.71
CA ASN A 280 -18.50 20.12 -16.45
C ASN A 280 -18.26 21.63 -16.36
N ALA A 281 -19.08 22.39 -17.09
CA ALA A 281 -18.98 23.86 -17.11
C ALA A 281 -19.52 24.52 -15.82
N ASP A 282 -20.24 23.77 -14.99
CA ASP A 282 -20.80 24.22 -13.71
C ASP A 282 -19.81 24.04 -12.53
N ASP A 283 -18.64 23.45 -12.78
CA ASP A 283 -17.60 23.27 -11.78
C ASP A 283 -17.04 24.60 -11.28
N VAL A 284 -16.56 24.59 -10.04
CA VAL A 284 -16.13 25.81 -9.35
C VAL A 284 -14.63 25.81 -9.14
N VAL A 285 -13.93 26.74 -9.79
CA VAL A 285 -12.51 27.00 -9.51
C VAL A 285 -12.39 28.38 -8.87
N THR A 286 -11.87 28.43 -7.65
CA THR A 286 -11.66 29.64 -6.86
C THR A 286 -10.17 29.86 -6.65
N VAL A 287 -9.70 31.07 -6.93
CA VAL A 287 -8.36 31.54 -6.54
C VAL A 287 -8.58 32.62 -5.47
N GLY A 288 -8.09 32.38 -4.26
CA GLY A 288 -8.30 33.25 -3.11
C GLY A 288 -7.65 34.62 -3.30
N ASP A 289 -8.18 35.64 -2.62
CA ASP A 289 -7.65 37.01 -2.69
C ASP A 289 -6.19 37.12 -2.19
N GLU A 290 -5.78 36.19 -1.31
CA GLU A 290 -4.43 36.11 -0.73
C GLU A 290 -3.52 35.11 -1.46
N ALA A 291 -4.06 34.37 -2.44
CA ALA A 291 -3.30 33.39 -3.19
C ALA A 291 -2.22 34.06 -4.05
N THR A 292 -1.07 33.38 -4.19
CA THR A 292 0.02 33.85 -5.05
C THR A 292 0.27 32.84 -6.15
N ILE A 293 -0.04 33.21 -7.39
CA ILE A 293 0.30 32.42 -8.59
C ILE A 293 1.47 33.10 -9.30
N GLY A 294 2.61 32.41 -9.38
CA GLY A 294 3.84 32.93 -9.99
C GLY A 294 3.81 32.94 -11.51
N GLY A 295 3.06 32.00 -12.10
CA GLY A 295 2.88 31.82 -13.54
C GLY A 295 1.51 32.24 -14.08
N GLU A 296 1.06 31.56 -15.13
CA GLU A 296 -0.25 31.77 -15.75
C GLU A 296 -1.34 31.01 -14.99
N THR A 297 -2.54 31.58 -14.94
CA THR A 297 -3.75 30.90 -14.47
C THR A 297 -4.64 30.56 -15.66
N THR A 298 -4.77 29.26 -15.93
CA THR A 298 -5.66 28.70 -16.96
C THR A 298 -6.76 27.89 -16.30
N ILE A 299 -8.01 28.33 -16.47
CA ILE A 299 -9.20 27.66 -15.95
C ILE A 299 -10.10 27.31 -17.13
N GLY A 300 -10.19 26.01 -17.42
CA GLY A 300 -10.99 25.43 -18.51
C GLY A 300 -12.08 24.52 -17.96
N VAL A 301 -13.01 25.07 -17.19
CA VAL A 301 -14.21 24.33 -16.75
C VAL A 301 -15.09 24.00 -17.94
N GLY A 302 -15.49 22.73 -18.07
CA GLY A 302 -16.19 22.23 -19.25
C GLY A 302 -15.34 22.09 -20.52
N GLU A 303 -14.03 22.33 -20.44
CA GLU A 303 -13.11 22.25 -21.59
C GLU A 303 -12.23 20.99 -21.58
N GLN A 304 -12.34 20.14 -20.53
CA GLN A 304 -11.66 18.86 -20.53
C GLN A 304 -12.16 18.04 -21.72
N THR A 305 -11.23 17.59 -22.56
CA THR A 305 -11.56 16.64 -23.61
C THR A 305 -11.26 15.24 -23.12
N ASP A 306 -12.10 14.31 -23.55
CA ASP A 306 -12.04 12.88 -23.24
C ASP A 306 -10.84 12.22 -23.96
N LEU A 307 -9.64 12.72 -23.70
CA LEU A 307 -8.39 12.07 -24.08
C LEU A 307 -8.09 11.08 -22.97
N GLY A 308 -8.64 9.88 -23.20
CA GLY A 308 -8.81 8.81 -22.25
C GLY A 308 -7.59 8.50 -21.39
N PHE A 309 -7.86 8.43 -20.09
CA PHE A 309 -7.35 7.32 -19.30
C PHE A 309 -8.49 6.32 -19.21
N GLY A 310 -8.36 5.23 -19.96
CA GLY A 310 -9.35 4.17 -19.96
C GLY A 310 -9.37 3.48 -18.62
N CYS A 311 -10.28 3.88 -17.74
CA CYS A 311 -10.93 2.94 -16.85
C CYS A 311 -12.10 2.37 -17.64
N GLY A 312 -12.19 1.04 -17.69
CA GLY A 312 -13.06 0.35 -18.62
C GLY A 312 -14.50 0.78 -18.41
N ARG A 313 -15.15 1.27 -19.48
CA ARG A 313 -16.59 1.14 -19.61
C ARG A 313 -16.92 -0.32 -19.37
N HIS A 314 -17.39 -0.63 -18.18
CA HIS A 314 -18.06 -1.88 -17.88
C HIS A 314 -19.30 -1.90 -18.77
N HIS A 315 -19.12 -2.40 -19.99
CA HIS A 315 -20.21 -2.92 -20.78
C HIS A 315 -20.86 -3.99 -19.90
N GLU A 316 -21.97 -3.62 -19.28
CA GLU A 316 -22.96 -4.56 -18.78
C GLU A 316 -23.27 -5.54 -19.93
N HIS A 317 -22.62 -6.70 -19.88
CA HIS A 317 -22.99 -7.83 -20.70
C HIS A 317 -24.30 -8.34 -20.10
N GLU A 318 -25.42 -7.83 -20.61
CA GLU A 318 -26.73 -8.45 -20.46
C GLU A 318 -26.58 -9.94 -20.79
N GLY A 319 -26.76 -10.78 -19.77
CA GLY A 319 -26.78 -12.21 -19.89
C GLY A 319 -27.91 -12.62 -20.83
N GLN A 320 -27.55 -13.04 -22.04
CA GLN A 320 -28.45 -13.80 -22.90
C GLN A 320 -28.69 -15.16 -22.26
N GLU A 321 -29.89 -15.33 -21.72
CA GLU A 321 -30.47 -16.62 -21.37
C GLU A 321 -30.51 -17.51 -22.60
N HIS A 322 -29.61 -18.50 -22.66
CA HIS A 322 -29.70 -19.60 -23.61
C HIS A 322 -30.58 -20.71 -23.03
N GLU A 323 -31.89 -20.63 -23.30
CA GLU A 323 -32.75 -21.81 -23.30
C GLU A 323 -32.43 -22.67 -24.55
N GLY A 324 -32.21 -23.96 -24.35
CA GLY A 324 -31.87 -24.88 -25.45
C GLY A 324 -31.79 -26.34 -25.01
N HIS A 325 -32.97 -26.95 -24.87
CA HIS A 325 -33.24 -28.36 -24.60
C HIS A 325 -32.53 -29.41 -25.49
N GLY A 326 -32.35 -30.61 -24.91
CA GLY A 326 -32.25 -31.92 -25.59
C GLY A 326 -31.05 -32.73 -25.09
N GLY A 327 -31.14 -33.72 -24.21
CA GLY A 327 -32.10 -34.82 -24.15
C GLY A 327 -31.51 -36.03 -24.88
N PHE A 328 -30.84 -36.95 -24.17
CA PHE A 328 -30.69 -38.34 -24.61
C PHE A 328 -30.48 -39.29 -23.42
N ASP A 329 -31.42 -40.22 -23.33
CA ASP A 329 -31.43 -41.43 -22.51
C ASP A 329 -30.21 -42.33 -22.72
N GLY A 330 -29.90 -43.12 -21.68
CA GLY A 330 -29.84 -44.55 -21.88
C GLY A 330 -28.53 -45.29 -21.61
N GLN A 331 -28.52 -45.91 -20.42
CA GLN A 331 -28.15 -47.32 -20.17
C GLN A 331 -26.71 -47.74 -19.78
N SER A 332 -26.72 -48.58 -18.74
CA SER A 332 -25.88 -49.77 -18.48
C SER A 332 -24.49 -49.52 -17.87
N VAL A 333 -24.23 -49.73 -16.58
CA VAL A 333 -24.23 -50.97 -15.76
C VAL A 333 -23.22 -52.04 -16.24
N MET A 334 -22.34 -52.41 -15.28
CA MET A 334 -21.30 -53.46 -15.24
C MET A 334 -19.99 -53.13 -15.99
N GLY A 335 -18.79 -53.35 -15.47
CA GLY A 335 -18.34 -54.04 -14.26
C GLY A 335 -16.85 -54.41 -14.42
N ARG A 336 -16.13 -54.43 -13.30
CA ARG A 336 -14.90 -55.20 -12.99
C ARG A 336 -13.90 -55.50 -14.13
N HIS A 337 -12.62 -55.12 -13.95
CA HIS A 337 -11.59 -56.09 -13.54
C HIS A 337 -10.24 -55.46 -13.20
N LEU A 338 -9.63 -56.02 -12.14
CA LEU A 338 -8.22 -55.98 -11.76
C LEU A 338 -7.26 -56.22 -12.93
N GLY A 339 -6.03 -55.71 -12.80
CA GLY A 339 -4.85 -56.38 -13.38
C GLY A 339 -3.70 -55.44 -13.68
N GLY A 340 -2.74 -55.33 -12.75
CA GLY A 340 -1.58 -54.47 -12.90
C GLY A 340 -0.51 -54.97 -13.88
N ARG A 341 0.54 -54.17 -14.02
CA ARG A 341 1.96 -54.55 -14.22
C ARG A 341 2.79 -53.28 -14.46
N VAL A 342 3.79 -53.01 -13.60
CA VAL A 342 5.25 -53.18 -13.87
C VAL A 342 5.74 -52.13 -14.87
N ALA A 343 6.32 -51.01 -14.42
CA ALA A 343 7.70 -50.82 -13.98
C ALA A 343 8.76 -50.95 -15.10
N ALA A 344 9.71 -50.02 -15.05
CA ALA A 344 10.99 -49.93 -15.76
C ALA A 344 11.04 -49.08 -17.05
N LEU A 345 11.54 -47.84 -16.91
CA LEU A 345 12.42 -47.24 -17.92
C LEU A 345 13.46 -46.34 -17.23
N LEU A 346 14.60 -46.93 -16.87
CA LEU A 346 15.81 -46.24 -16.43
C LEU A 346 16.97 -46.76 -17.28
N GLN A 347 17.75 -45.82 -17.81
CA GLN A 347 19.05 -45.94 -18.50
C GLN A 347 19.09 -46.46 -19.95
N ARG A 348 19.43 -45.55 -20.89
CA ARG A 348 20.70 -45.53 -21.65
C ARG A 348 20.62 -44.58 -22.86
N LEU A 349 21.35 -43.47 -22.81
CA LEU A 349 22.02 -42.79 -23.94
C LEU A 349 23.24 -42.10 -23.28
N ARG A 350 24.46 -42.65 -23.45
CA ARG A 350 25.45 -42.26 -24.46
C ARG A 350 25.69 -40.76 -24.53
#